data_AF-A0A7W2CC25-F1
#
_entry.id   AF-A0A7W2CC25-F1
#
_cell.length_a   1.000
_cell.length_b   1.000
_cell.length_c   1.000
_cell.angle_alpha   90.00
_cell.angle_beta   90.00
_cell.angle_gamma   90.00
#
_symmetry.space_group_name_H-M   'P 1'
#
loop_
_entity.id
_entity.type
_entity.pdbx_description
1 polymer ?
#
loop_
_entity_poly.entity_id
_entity_poly.type
_entity_poly.pdbx_seq_one_letter_code
_entity_poly.pdbx_strand_id
1 'polypeptide(L)'
;MASFAEPLLTRSGDTVCREYDIFPPALPELPELREPKILQSSPVEIGELVLVDHPRILLLENYLKAGWKCSQSGTYLRKEALSRLIKVAESLPEPWGLCVFDAWRPLDLQAELYETAYEDPVLP
;
A
#
# COMPACT_ATOMS: atom_id res chain seq x y z
N MET A 1 -6.71 -20.93 -3.13
CA MET A 1 -6.51 -20.61 -1.71
C MET A 1 -5.40 -19.58 -1.69
N ALA A 2 -5.67 -18.34 -1.26
CA ALA A 2 -4.61 -17.35 -1.11
C ALA A 2 -3.60 -17.90 -0.09
N SER A 3 -2.32 -17.81 -0.40
CA SER A 3 -1.23 -18.37 0.39
C SER A 3 -0.05 -17.41 0.27
N PHE A 4 0.73 -17.24 1.33
CA PHE A 4 1.98 -16.49 1.26
C PHE A 4 3.04 -17.15 0.35
N ALA A 5 2.77 -18.36 -0.16
CA ALA A 5 3.55 -19.04 -1.18
C ALA A 5 3.29 -18.52 -2.60
N GLU A 6 2.96 -17.23 -2.78
CA GLU A 6 2.88 -16.64 -4.11
C GLU A 6 4.25 -16.70 -4.80
N PRO A 7 4.30 -16.96 -6.13
CA PRO A 7 5.54 -16.84 -6.87
C PRO A 7 6.08 -15.42 -6.71
N LEU A 8 7.42 -15.28 -6.66
CA LEU A 8 8.04 -13.96 -6.64
C LEU A 8 7.75 -13.25 -7.98
N LEU A 9 6.71 -12.42 -8.00
CA LEU A 9 6.29 -11.64 -9.18
C LEU A 9 7.06 -10.32 -9.31
N THR A 10 7.90 -9.98 -8.33
CA THR A 10 8.71 -8.76 -8.31
C THR A 10 10.14 -9.05 -8.77
N ARG A 11 10.77 -8.05 -9.40
CA ARG A 11 12.18 -8.07 -9.81
C ARG A 11 12.93 -7.02 -9.01
N SER A 12 14.25 -7.20 -8.87
CA SER A 12 15.09 -6.16 -8.26
C SER A 12 14.90 -4.82 -8.99
N GLY A 13 14.70 -3.75 -8.22
CA GLY A 13 14.59 -2.39 -8.73
C GLY A 13 15.79 -2.01 -9.59
N ASP A 14 17.00 -2.43 -9.21
CA ASP A 14 18.22 -2.18 -9.99
C ASP A 14 18.16 -2.79 -11.39
N THR A 15 17.62 -4.01 -11.49
CA THR A 15 17.49 -4.70 -12.78
C THR A 15 16.49 -4.00 -13.67
N VAL A 16 15.34 -3.60 -13.11
CA VAL A 16 14.30 -2.87 -13.85
C VAL A 16 14.80 -1.48 -14.26
N CYS A 17 15.45 -0.75 -13.37
CA CYS A 17 15.99 0.57 -13.66
C CYS A 17 16.99 0.54 -14.82
N ARG A 18 17.90 -0.45 -14.84
CA ARG A 18 18.85 -0.63 -15.97
C ARG A 18 18.15 -0.98 -17.28
N GLU A 19 17.12 -1.83 -17.24
CA GLU A 19 16.38 -2.24 -18.43
C GLU A 19 15.66 -1.07 -19.11
N TYR A 20 15.14 -0.13 -18.32
CA TYR A 20 14.40 1.04 -18.80
C TYR A 20 15.23 2.33 -18.83
N ASP A 21 16.55 2.24 -18.68
CA ASP A 21 17.48 3.39 -18.67
C ASP A 21 17.11 4.47 -17.63
N ILE A 22 16.63 4.04 -16.47
CA ILE A 22 16.27 4.89 -15.32
C ILE A 22 17.47 4.92 -14.36
N PHE A 23 17.97 6.11 -14.06
CA PHE A 23 19.05 6.32 -13.09
C PHE A 23 18.53 7.20 -11.95
N PRO A 24 18.01 6.60 -10.86
CA PRO A 24 17.59 7.36 -9.70
C PRO A 24 18.76 8.21 -9.19
N PRO A 25 18.52 9.47 -8.79
CA PRO A 25 19.57 10.29 -8.19
C PRO A 25 20.08 9.63 -6.91
N ALA A 26 21.35 9.85 -6.58
CA ALA A 26 21.90 9.42 -5.30
C ALA A 26 21.09 10.08 -4.17
N LEU A 27 20.40 9.26 -3.38
CA LEU A 27 19.66 9.70 -2.21
C LEU A 27 20.52 9.50 -0.96
N PRO A 28 20.40 10.39 0.05
CA PRO A 28 20.98 10.12 1.35
C PRO A 28 20.43 8.81 1.91
N GLU A 29 21.21 8.16 2.79
CA GLU A 29 20.73 6.97 3.50
C GLU A 29 19.39 7.26 4.19
N LEU A 30 18.50 6.27 4.15
CA LEU A 30 17.26 6.37 4.90
C LEU A 30 17.59 6.57 6.38
N PRO A 31 16.91 7.49 7.08
CA PRO A 31 17.15 7.69 8.50
C PRO A 31 16.82 6.41 9.28
N GLU A 32 17.56 6.17 10.36
CA GLU A 32 17.28 5.06 11.27
C GLU A 32 15.84 5.16 11.79
N LEU A 33 15.02 4.15 11.47
CA LEU A 33 13.66 4.05 11.97
C LEU A 33 13.69 3.65 13.44
N ARG A 34 13.25 4.54 14.32
CA ARG A 34 13.14 4.30 15.75
C ARG A 34 11.68 4.20 16.14
N GLU A 35 11.32 3.11 16.78
CA GLU A 35 9.97 2.97 17.34
C GLU A 35 9.78 4.01 18.45
N PRO A 36 8.70 4.81 18.40
CA PRO A 36 8.45 5.80 19.43
C PRO A 36 8.21 5.10 20.78
N LYS A 37 8.80 5.64 21.85
CA LYS A 37 8.58 5.12 23.22
C LYS A 37 7.13 5.18 23.66
N ILE A 38 6.33 6.04 23.02
CA ILE A 38 4.92 6.23 23.31
C ILE A 38 4.19 6.10 21.97
N LEU A 39 3.37 5.06 21.87
CA LEU A 39 2.46 4.90 20.74
C LEU A 39 1.39 5.99 20.84
N GLN A 40 1.13 6.67 19.73
CA GLN A 40 0.03 7.62 19.68
C GLN A 40 -1.29 6.87 19.74
N SER A 41 -2.22 7.34 20.57
CA SER A 41 -3.59 6.84 20.55
C SER A 41 -4.22 7.08 19.19
N SER A 42 -5.05 6.13 18.74
CA SER A 42 -5.89 6.34 17.57
C SER A 42 -6.74 7.61 17.73
N PRO A 43 -6.92 8.41 16.67
CA PRO A 43 -7.81 9.55 16.71
C PRO A 43 -9.21 9.12 17.14
N VAL A 44 -9.85 9.90 18.03
CA VAL A 44 -11.22 9.63 18.51
C VAL A 44 -12.24 9.78 17.37
N GLU A 45 -11.95 10.62 16.39
CA GLU A 45 -12.83 10.86 15.25
C GLU A 45 -12.77 9.71 14.24
N ILE A 46 -13.94 9.14 13.99
CA ILE A 46 -14.22 8.24 12.88
C ILE A 46 -14.45 9.13 11.66
N GLY A 47 -13.41 9.31 10.85
CA GLY A 47 -13.51 10.09 9.60
C GLY A 47 -14.35 9.36 8.55
N GLU A 48 -14.98 10.12 7.66
CA GLU A 48 -15.69 9.58 6.49
C GLU A 48 -14.71 8.87 5.56
N LEU A 49 -15.01 7.60 5.22
CA LEU A 49 -14.30 6.86 4.18
C LEU A 49 -14.91 7.19 2.82
N VAL A 50 -14.07 7.64 1.90
CA VAL A 50 -14.44 7.95 0.52
C VAL A 50 -13.63 7.09 -0.45
N LEU A 51 -14.24 6.77 -1.58
CA LEU A 51 -13.57 6.04 -2.65
C LEU A 51 -12.48 6.91 -3.28
N VAL A 52 -11.33 6.32 -3.57
CA VAL A 52 -10.27 6.97 -4.35
C VAL A 52 -10.65 6.90 -5.82
N ASP A 53 -10.82 8.07 -6.44
CA ASP A 53 -11.04 8.21 -7.87
C ASP A 53 -10.26 9.42 -8.38
N HIS A 54 -9.14 9.17 -9.06
CA HIS A 54 -8.29 10.22 -9.62
C HIS A 54 -7.43 9.67 -10.78
N PRO A 55 -7.35 10.36 -11.94
CA PRO A 55 -6.73 9.82 -13.15
C PRO A 55 -5.22 9.55 -13.02
N ARG A 56 -4.54 10.26 -12.12
CA ARG A 56 -3.09 10.08 -11.84
C ARG A 56 -2.81 9.18 -10.63
N ILE A 57 -3.82 8.49 -10.10
CA ILE A 57 -3.68 7.54 -8.99
C ILE A 57 -4.18 6.18 -9.45
N LEU A 58 -3.24 5.26 -9.67
CA LEU A 58 -3.54 3.88 -10.04
C LEU A 58 -3.87 3.06 -8.80
N LEU A 59 -5.00 2.35 -8.80
CA LEU A 59 -5.37 1.41 -7.74
C LEU A 59 -4.89 0.00 -8.08
N LEU A 60 -4.08 -0.61 -7.22
CA LEU A 60 -3.55 -1.95 -7.49
C LEU A 60 -4.51 -3.07 -7.11
N GLU A 61 -5.37 -2.87 -6.13
CA GLU A 61 -6.33 -3.86 -5.62
C GLU A 61 -5.66 -5.22 -5.27
N ASN A 62 -4.50 -5.18 -4.62
CA ASN A 62 -3.68 -6.38 -4.41
C ASN A 62 -4.41 -7.50 -3.69
N TYR A 63 -5.18 -7.20 -2.64
CA TYR A 63 -5.92 -8.24 -1.90
C TYR A 63 -6.98 -8.92 -2.76
N LEU A 64 -7.66 -8.14 -3.62
CA LEU A 64 -8.66 -8.69 -4.54
C LEU A 64 -8.00 -9.57 -5.59
N LYS A 65 -6.88 -9.11 -6.18
CA LYS A 65 -6.13 -9.86 -7.19
C LYS A 65 -5.47 -11.12 -6.63
N ALA A 66 -5.06 -11.11 -5.37
CA ALA A 66 -4.56 -12.29 -4.66
C ALA A 66 -5.68 -13.28 -4.25
N GLY A 67 -6.95 -12.89 -4.38
CA GLY A 67 -8.09 -13.77 -4.15
C GLY A 67 -8.48 -13.96 -2.69
N TRP A 68 -8.15 -12.99 -1.83
CA TRP A 68 -8.60 -12.98 -0.43
C TRP A 68 -10.12 -12.87 -0.35
N LYS A 69 -10.76 -13.73 0.45
CA LYS A 69 -12.21 -13.90 0.43
C LYS A 69 -12.94 -12.65 0.93
N CYS A 70 -12.39 -11.99 1.94
CA CYS A 70 -12.97 -10.81 2.57
C CYS A 70 -12.50 -9.50 1.91
N SER A 71 -11.77 -9.58 0.79
CA SER A 71 -11.37 -8.39 0.04
C SER A 71 -12.54 -7.77 -0.73
N GLN A 72 -12.44 -6.49 -1.03
CA GLN A 72 -13.43 -5.73 -1.79
C GLN A 72 -12.75 -4.91 -2.89
N SER A 73 -13.48 -4.63 -3.96
CA SER A 73 -13.01 -3.72 -5.02
C SER A 73 -13.01 -2.27 -4.55
N GLY A 74 -12.16 -1.47 -5.19
CA GLY A 74 -11.94 -0.09 -4.87
C GLY A 74 -10.92 0.11 -3.76
N THR A 75 -10.65 1.38 -3.48
CA THR A 75 -9.73 1.80 -2.43
C THR A 75 -10.41 2.90 -1.66
N TYR A 76 -10.45 2.76 -0.33
CA TYR A 76 -11.13 3.72 0.55
C TYR A 76 -10.11 4.40 1.44
N LEU A 77 -10.26 5.72 1.59
CA LEU A 77 -9.42 6.55 2.44
C LEU A 77 -10.28 7.53 3.21
N ARG A 78 -9.76 8.01 4.35
CA ARG A 78 -10.32 9.19 4.98
C ARG A 78 -10.23 10.38 4.01
N LYS A 79 -11.27 11.20 3.96
CA LYS A 79 -11.36 12.35 3.06
C LYS A 79 -10.13 13.26 3.08
N GLU A 80 -9.57 13.51 4.26
CA GLU A 80 -8.39 14.36 4.44
C GLU A 80 -7.11 13.71 3.89
N ALA A 81 -7.00 12.38 4.03
CA ALA A 81 -5.88 11.62 3.48
C ALA A 81 -5.94 11.60 1.94
N LEU A 82 -7.12 11.37 1.36
CA LEU A 82 -7.31 11.46 -0.10
C LEU A 82 -6.96 12.87 -0.61
N SER A 83 -7.43 13.92 0.08
CA SER A 83 -7.13 15.31 -0.30
C SER A 83 -5.62 15.61 -0.32
N ARG A 84 -4.83 15.00 0.57
CA ARG A 84 -3.37 15.16 0.58
C ARG A 84 -2.71 14.35 -0.54
N LEU A 85 -3.16 13.13 -0.80
CA LEU A 85 -2.64 12.31 -1.89
C LEU A 85 -2.89 12.93 -3.26
N ILE A 86 -4.07 13.52 -3.49
CA ILE A 86 -4.37 14.24 -4.73
C ILE A 86 -3.36 15.37 -4.97
N LYS A 87 -3.10 16.20 -3.95
CA LYS A 87 -2.10 17.28 -4.06
C LYS A 87 -0.71 16.76 -4.42
N VAL A 88 -0.31 15.62 -3.83
CA VAL A 88 0.95 14.97 -4.20
C VAL A 88 0.91 14.52 -5.65
N ALA A 89 -0.10 13.77 -6.07
CA ALA A 89 -0.27 13.28 -7.44
C ALA A 89 -0.24 14.42 -8.47
N GLU A 90 -0.90 15.54 -8.19
CA GLU A 90 -0.92 16.73 -9.05
C GLU A 90 0.45 17.42 -9.13
N SER A 91 1.24 17.41 -8.06
CA SER A 91 2.56 18.05 -8.00
C SER A 91 3.69 17.24 -8.64
N LEU A 92 3.46 15.96 -8.93
CA LEU A 92 4.47 15.13 -9.59
C LEU A 92 4.69 15.61 -11.03
N PRO A 93 5.93 15.61 -11.54
CA PRO A 93 6.19 15.92 -12.95
C PRO A 93 5.65 14.82 -13.86
N GLU A 94 5.31 15.15 -15.11
CA GLU A 94 4.97 14.13 -16.10
C GLU A 94 6.19 13.23 -16.41
N PRO A 95 5.99 11.92 -16.68
CA PRO A 95 4.72 11.20 -16.76
C PRO A 95 4.29 10.55 -15.42
N TRP A 96 4.79 11.03 -14.30
CA TRP A 96 4.68 10.33 -13.02
C TRP A 96 3.30 10.48 -12.37
N GLY A 97 2.89 9.45 -11.64
CA GLY A 97 1.67 9.44 -10.85
C GLY A 97 1.88 8.65 -9.56
N LEU A 98 0.80 8.40 -8.83
CA LEU A 98 0.81 7.56 -7.64
C LEU A 98 0.19 6.20 -7.93
N CYS A 99 0.59 5.23 -7.13
CA CYS A 99 0.01 3.90 -7.14
C CYS A 99 -0.31 3.49 -5.71
N VAL A 100 -1.56 3.11 -5.44
CA VAL A 100 -2.01 2.71 -4.11
C VAL A 100 -1.94 1.20 -3.98
N PHE A 101 -1.02 0.75 -3.11
CA PHE A 101 -0.83 -0.66 -2.80
C PHE A 101 -1.80 -1.14 -1.71
N ASP A 102 -1.99 -0.35 -0.65
CA ASP A 102 -2.89 -0.62 0.46
C ASP A 102 -3.44 0.70 1.03
N ALA A 103 -4.62 0.63 1.65
CA ALA A 103 -5.35 1.74 2.24
C ALA A 103 -6.20 1.26 3.43
N TRP A 104 -7.44 1.71 3.56
CA TRP A 104 -8.36 1.13 4.54
C TRP A 104 -8.72 -0.30 4.16
N ARG A 105 -8.76 -1.18 5.16
CA ARG A 105 -9.17 -2.58 5.04
C ARG A 105 -10.41 -2.85 5.91
N PRO A 106 -11.40 -3.61 5.40
CA PRO A 106 -12.47 -4.15 6.24
C PRO A 106 -11.89 -4.97 7.39
N LEU A 107 -12.56 -4.95 8.55
CA LEU A 107 -12.11 -5.72 9.71
C LEU A 107 -12.08 -7.22 9.43
N ASP A 108 -13.04 -7.73 8.65
CA ASP A 108 -13.10 -9.14 8.26
C ASP A 108 -11.91 -9.56 7.39
N LEU A 109 -11.43 -8.67 6.51
CA LEU A 109 -10.19 -8.89 5.75
C LEU A 109 -8.98 -8.89 6.68
N GLN A 110 -8.92 -7.95 7.62
CA GLN A 110 -7.82 -7.90 8.58
C GLN A 110 -7.75 -9.17 9.44
N ALA A 111 -8.90 -9.71 9.85
CA ALA A 111 -8.99 -10.96 10.58
C ALA A 111 -8.55 -12.15 9.71
N GLU A 112 -9.04 -12.25 8.47
CA GLU A 112 -8.62 -13.31 7.53
C GLU A 112 -7.10 -13.34 7.33
N LEU A 113 -6.49 -12.16 7.10
CA LEU A 113 -5.04 -12.03 6.95
C LEU A 113 -4.29 -12.42 8.22
N TYR A 114 -4.81 -12.04 9.39
CA TYR A 114 -4.21 -12.36 10.69
C TYR A 114 -4.22 -13.87 10.93
N GLU A 115 -5.38 -14.53 10.82
CA GLU A 115 -5.49 -15.97 11.05
C GLU A 115 -4.63 -16.75 10.06
N THR A 116 -4.64 -16.36 8.77
CA THR A 116 -3.82 -17.02 7.75
C THR A 116 -2.32 -16.89 8.04
N ALA A 117 -1.88 -15.75 8.60
CA ALA A 117 -0.48 -15.57 8.97
C ALA A 117 -0.08 -16.45 10.17
N TYR A 118 -0.94 -16.62 11.17
CA TYR A 118 -0.65 -17.46 12.33
C TYR A 118 -0.75 -18.96 12.04
N GLU A 119 -1.50 -19.35 11.00
CA GLU A 119 -1.54 -20.73 10.51
C GLU A 119 -0.32 -21.07 9.62
N ASP A 120 0.46 -20.08 9.17
CA ASP A 120 1.62 -20.29 8.32
C ASP A 120 2.84 -20.75 9.14
N PRO A 121 3.31 -22.01 8.98
CA PRO A 121 4.43 -22.54 9.74
C PRO A 121 5.79 -21.93 9.38
N VAL A 122 5.87 -21.09 8.34
CA VAL A 122 7.09 -20.43 7.86
C VAL A 122 7.26 -19.04 8.48
N LEU A 123 6.19 -18.45 9.03
CA LEU A 123 6.28 -17.18 9.74
C LEU A 123 6.76 -17.42 11.20
N PRO A 124 7.66 -16.56 11.73
CA PRO A 124 8.28 -16.75 13.05
C PRO A 124 7.32 -16.62 14.23
#